data_AF-B7RY04-F1
#
_entry.id   AF-B7RY04-F1
#
_cell.length_a   1.000
_cell.length_b   1.000
_cell.length_c   1.000
_cell.angle_alpha   90.00
_cell.angle_beta   90.00
_cell.angle_gamma   90.00
#
_symmetry.space_group_name_H-M   'P 1'
#
loop_
_entity.id
_entity.type
_entity.pdbx_description
1 polymer ?
#
loop_
_entity_poly.entity_id
_entity_poly.type
_entity_poly.pdbx_seq_one_letter_code
_entity_poly.pdbx_strand_id
1 'polypeptide(L)'
;MLPEGFLGSRGDVLIDLVILSFIAILPLLVISWRYARNKHYAHHRHLQIGLAVILAVAVGLFELDLRLSGGIFELTRGSAYSGTDLLNSIIYGHTLVAVASVLVWVPLIVVSLKRFGNPPVPGAFGPRHRFWGRMGMALMMLSGFSALPLYYLGFVK
;
A
#
# COMPACT_ATOMS: atom_id res chain seq x y z
N MET A 1 5.07 -20.54 -6.26
CA MET A 1 6.03 -19.90 -5.36
C MET A 1 7.14 -19.32 -6.20
N LEU A 2 7.39 -18.03 -6.06
CA LEU A 2 8.52 -17.36 -6.69
C LEU A 2 9.85 -17.81 -6.04
N PRO A 3 11.01 -17.51 -6.66
CA PRO A 3 12.30 -17.82 -6.06
C PRO A 3 12.50 -17.18 -4.68
N GLU A 4 13.38 -17.77 -3.87
CA GLU A 4 13.76 -17.22 -2.56
C GLU A 4 14.18 -15.76 -2.63
N GLY A 5 13.86 -15.02 -1.56
CA GLY A 5 14.24 -13.63 -1.39
C GLY A 5 15.75 -13.42 -1.20
N PHE A 6 16.16 -12.16 -1.16
CA PHE A 6 17.55 -11.72 -1.02
C PHE A 6 17.83 -11.04 0.32
N LEU A 7 16.80 -10.81 1.16
CA LEU A 7 16.94 -10.23 2.49
C LEU A 7 17.33 -11.26 3.57
N GLY A 8 17.55 -12.52 3.20
CA GLY A 8 17.89 -13.60 4.14
C GLY A 8 16.74 -14.05 5.04
N SER A 9 15.52 -13.63 4.72
CA SER A 9 14.28 -14.09 5.34
C SER A 9 13.78 -15.37 4.65
N ARG A 10 12.66 -15.92 5.14
CA ARG A 10 11.92 -17.00 4.47
C ARG A 10 10.96 -16.47 3.38
N GLY A 11 10.91 -15.15 3.17
CA GLY A 11 10.10 -14.54 2.13
C GLY A 11 10.66 -14.86 0.75
N ASP A 12 9.80 -14.86 -0.26
CA ASP A 12 10.22 -14.91 -1.65
C ASP A 12 10.68 -13.53 -2.14
N VAL A 13 11.19 -13.49 -3.38
CA VAL A 13 11.66 -12.25 -4.00
C VAL A 13 10.59 -11.16 -4.05
N LEU A 14 9.31 -11.49 -4.19
CA LEU A 14 8.23 -10.51 -4.30
C LEU A 14 7.93 -9.89 -2.93
N ILE A 15 7.90 -10.69 -1.86
CA ILE A 15 7.71 -10.20 -0.50
C ILE A 15 8.82 -9.22 -0.12
N ASP A 16 10.08 -9.55 -0.43
CA ASP A 16 11.23 -8.68 -0.18
C ASP A 16 11.11 -7.35 -0.94
N LEU A 17 10.76 -7.41 -2.23
CA LEU A 17 10.54 -6.22 -3.05
C LEU A 17 9.41 -5.34 -2.52
N VAL A 18 8.28 -5.94 -2.11
CA VAL A 18 7.14 -5.20 -1.54
C VAL A 18 7.54 -4.50 -0.25
N ILE A 19 8.25 -5.17 0.66
CA ILE A 19 8.69 -4.54 1.90
C ILE A 19 9.66 -3.39 1.67
N LEU A 20 10.63 -3.57 0.78
CA LEU A 20 11.55 -2.50 0.42
C LEU A 20 10.86 -1.34 -0.30
N SER A 21 9.79 -1.61 -1.06
CA SER A 21 9.04 -0.58 -1.76
C SER A 21 8.46 0.48 -0.81
N PHE A 22 8.18 0.15 0.46
CA PHE A 22 7.69 1.12 1.43
C PHE A 22 8.72 2.22 1.76
N ILE A 23 10.02 1.95 1.59
CA ILE A 23 11.08 2.97 1.70
C ILE A 23 10.87 4.08 0.67
N ALA A 24 10.33 3.76 -0.50
CA ALA A 24 10.00 4.73 -1.54
C ALA A 24 8.57 5.27 -1.42
N ILE A 25 7.58 4.39 -1.23
CA ILE A 25 6.16 4.76 -1.23
C ILE A 25 5.83 5.76 -0.12
N LEU A 26 6.32 5.53 1.11
CA LEU A 26 5.97 6.40 2.24
C LEU A 26 6.49 7.84 2.06
N PRO A 27 7.76 8.09 1.65
CA PRO A 27 8.19 9.42 1.25
C PRO A 27 7.42 10.01 0.07
N LEU A 28 7.11 9.21 -0.96
CA LEU A 28 6.35 9.68 -2.13
C LEU A 28 4.95 10.17 -1.75
N LEU A 29 4.28 9.55 -0.76
CA LEU A 29 3.00 10.04 -0.24
C LEU A 29 3.15 11.43 0.41
N VAL A 30 4.22 11.64 1.19
CA VAL A 30 4.52 12.95 1.81
C VAL A 30 4.84 14.00 0.74
N ILE A 31 5.64 13.64 -0.27
CA ILE A 31 5.99 14.51 -1.40
C ILE A 31 4.72 14.88 -2.18
N SER A 32 3.84 13.92 -2.45
CA SER A 32 2.57 14.16 -3.12
C SER A 32 1.68 15.13 -2.35
N TRP A 33 1.63 15.00 -1.02
CA TRP A 33 0.92 15.94 -0.16
C TRP A 33 1.55 17.35 -0.20
N ARG A 34 2.89 17.45 -0.18
CA ARG A 34 3.61 18.73 -0.33
C ARG A 34 3.32 19.40 -1.66
N TYR A 35 3.24 18.66 -2.77
CA TYR A 35 2.83 19.23 -4.07
C TYR A 35 1.44 19.87 -3.98
N ALA A 36 0.47 19.20 -3.36
CA ALA A 36 -0.87 19.76 -3.18
C ALA A 36 -0.87 21.01 -2.29
N ARG A 37 -0.07 21.03 -1.22
CA ARG A 37 0.10 22.21 -0.33
C ARG A 37 0.73 23.40 -1.04
N ASN A 38 1.69 23.15 -1.92
CA ASN A 38 2.42 24.16 -2.67
C ASN A 38 1.75 24.52 -4.00
N LYS A 39 0.48 24.12 -4.19
CA LYS A 39 -0.33 24.40 -5.41
C LYS A 39 0.22 23.78 -6.70
N HIS A 40 1.14 22.83 -6.61
CA HIS A 40 1.65 22.04 -7.74
C HIS A 40 0.71 20.87 -8.07
N TYR A 41 -0.55 21.17 -8.41
CA TYR A 41 -1.61 20.17 -8.56
C TYR A 41 -1.37 19.17 -9.69
N ALA A 42 -0.71 19.59 -10.78
CA ALA A 42 -0.33 18.67 -11.86
C ALA A 42 0.65 17.60 -11.38
N HIS A 43 1.69 17.99 -10.62
CA HIS A 43 2.66 17.08 -10.03
C HIS A 43 2.00 16.13 -9.02
N HIS A 44 1.10 16.66 -8.18
CA HIS A 44 0.30 15.84 -7.27
C HIS A 44 -0.49 14.77 -8.03
N ARG A 45 -1.21 15.16 -9.10
CA ARG A 45 -1.99 14.25 -9.95
C ARG A 45 -1.12 13.18 -10.59
N HIS A 46 -0.02 13.57 -11.24
CA HIS A 46 0.87 12.61 -11.92
C HIS A 46 1.44 11.60 -10.94
N LEU A 47 1.88 12.05 -9.76
CA LEU A 47 2.42 11.17 -8.73
C LEU A 47 1.36 10.21 -8.17
N GLN A 48 0.12 10.68 -7.94
CA GLN A 48 -0.97 9.81 -7.48
C GLN A 48 -1.37 8.75 -8.51
N ILE A 49 -1.43 9.12 -9.80
CA ILE A 49 -1.71 8.16 -10.88
C ILE A 49 -0.56 7.15 -11.02
N GLY A 50 0.70 7.61 -11.00
CA GLY A 50 1.87 6.74 -11.08
C GLY A 50 1.91 5.74 -9.93
N LEU A 51 1.70 6.22 -8.68
CA LEU A 51 1.57 5.35 -7.52
C LEU A 51 0.42 4.35 -7.68
N ALA A 52 -0.73 4.78 -8.20
CA ALA A 52 -1.89 3.90 -8.35
C ALA A 52 -1.63 2.77 -9.34
N VAL A 53 -0.98 3.05 -10.47
CA VAL A 53 -0.60 2.03 -11.46
C VAL A 53 0.42 1.06 -10.87
N ILE A 54 1.49 1.57 -10.25
CA ILE A 54 2.56 0.74 -9.68
C ILE A 54 2.00 -0.16 -8.56
N LEU A 55 1.20 0.40 -7.65
CA LEU A 55 0.61 -0.35 -6.55
C LEU A 55 -0.43 -1.36 -7.04
N ALA A 56 -1.22 -1.03 -8.08
CA ALA A 56 -2.17 -1.99 -8.67
C ALA A 56 -1.44 -3.21 -9.24
N VAL A 57 -0.31 -3.00 -9.94
CA VAL A 57 0.52 -4.10 -10.43
C VAL A 57 1.13 -4.89 -9.27
N ALA A 58 1.75 -4.21 -8.29
CA ALA A 58 2.38 -4.88 -7.16
C ALA A 58 1.40 -5.72 -6.33
N VAL A 59 0.24 -5.15 -5.97
CA VAL A 59 -0.81 -5.85 -5.23
C VAL A 59 -1.42 -6.98 -6.05
N GLY A 60 -1.60 -6.78 -7.37
CA GLY A 60 -2.09 -7.84 -8.26
C GLY A 60 -1.14 -9.03 -8.34
N LEU A 61 0.17 -8.78 -8.43
CA LEU A 61 1.19 -9.83 -8.38
C LEU A 61 1.25 -10.51 -7.02
N PHE A 62 1.13 -9.75 -5.93
CA PHE A 62 1.13 -10.27 -4.56
C PHE A 62 -0.08 -11.18 -4.30
N GLU A 63 -1.27 -10.77 -4.72
CA GLU A 63 -2.49 -11.60 -4.63
C GLU A 63 -2.36 -12.87 -5.47
N LEU A 64 -1.76 -12.78 -6.67
CA LEU A 64 -1.52 -13.95 -7.51
C LEU A 64 -0.55 -14.93 -6.84
N ASP A 65 0.56 -14.46 -6.30
CA ASP A 65 1.51 -15.33 -5.59
C ASP A 65 0.86 -15.95 -4.35
N LEU A 66 0.12 -15.18 -3.55
CA LEU A 66 -0.63 -15.71 -2.40
C LEU A 66 -1.56 -16.85 -2.82
N ARG A 67 -2.33 -16.69 -3.90
CA ARG A 67 -3.25 -17.73 -4.38
C ARG A 67 -2.51 -18.99 -4.83
N LEU A 68 -1.42 -18.83 -5.57
CA LEU A 68 -0.60 -19.95 -6.06
C LEU A 68 0.14 -20.66 -4.92
N SER A 69 0.43 -19.95 -3.84
CA SER A 69 1.14 -20.44 -2.67
C SER A 69 0.22 -20.95 -1.56
N GLY A 70 -1.11 -21.03 -1.78
CA GLY A 70 -2.07 -21.53 -0.79
C GLY A 70 -2.50 -20.53 0.31
N GLY A 71 -2.09 -19.26 0.18
CA GLY A 71 -2.45 -18.15 1.06
C GLY A 71 -1.37 -17.76 2.07
N ILE A 72 -1.62 -16.68 2.82
CA ILE A 72 -0.63 -16.10 3.74
C ILE A 72 -0.27 -17.03 4.91
N PHE A 73 -1.23 -17.84 5.38
CA PHE A 73 -0.97 -18.81 6.45
C PHE A 73 -0.08 -19.96 5.98
N GLU A 74 -0.18 -20.34 4.70
CA GLU A 74 0.68 -21.33 4.09
C GLU A 74 2.11 -20.75 3.98
N LEU A 75 2.28 -19.54 3.44
CA LEU A 75 3.57 -18.85 3.34
C LEU A 75 4.27 -18.62 4.68
N THR A 76 3.51 -18.37 5.75
CA THR A 76 4.06 -18.07 7.07
C THR A 76 4.22 -19.31 7.97
N ARG A 77 3.92 -20.53 7.47
CA ARG A 77 3.94 -21.76 8.28
C ARG A 77 5.29 -22.09 8.91
N GLY A 78 6.38 -21.77 8.23
CA GLY A 78 7.73 -21.98 8.75
C GLY A 78 8.16 -21.00 9.84
N SER A 79 7.31 -20.06 10.24
CA SER A 79 7.62 -19.09 11.30
C SER A 79 7.46 -19.70 12.69
N ALA A 80 8.32 -19.28 13.63
CA ALA A 80 8.13 -19.55 15.05
C ALA A 80 6.80 -19.00 15.61
N TYR A 81 6.19 -18.03 14.93
CA TYR A 81 4.91 -17.43 15.29
C TYR A 81 3.72 -18.02 14.53
N SER A 82 3.92 -19.06 13.71
CA SER A 82 2.84 -19.69 12.97
C SER A 82 1.76 -20.23 13.91
N GLY A 83 0.50 -19.93 13.61
CA GLY A 83 -0.65 -20.35 14.42
C GLY A 83 -0.85 -19.54 15.71
N THR A 84 0.01 -18.57 16.02
CA THR A 84 -0.16 -17.72 17.21
C THR A 84 -1.19 -16.60 16.98
N ASP A 85 -1.89 -16.19 18.04
CA ASP A 85 -2.83 -15.07 17.99
C ASP A 85 -2.15 -13.75 17.60
N LEU A 86 -0.88 -13.57 17.95
CA LEU A 86 -0.09 -12.39 17.60
C LEU A 86 0.07 -12.24 16.08
N LEU A 87 0.60 -13.27 15.41
CA LEU A 87 0.80 -13.24 13.97
C LEU A 87 -0.54 -13.16 13.22
N ASN A 88 -1.53 -13.92 13.66
CA ASN A 88 -2.87 -13.91 13.06
C ASN A 88 -3.53 -12.53 13.16
N SER A 89 -3.46 -11.88 14.33
CA SER A 89 -4.01 -10.53 14.53
C SER A 89 -3.34 -9.49 13.63
N ILE A 90 -2.02 -9.61 13.43
CA ILE A 90 -1.27 -8.71 12.54
C ILE A 90 -1.62 -8.97 11.07
N ILE A 91 -1.75 -10.22 10.65
CA ILE A 91 -2.20 -10.59 9.29
C ILE A 91 -3.57 -9.96 9.01
N TYR A 92 -4.56 -10.20 9.88
CA TYR A 92 -5.91 -9.67 9.70
C TYR A 92 -5.94 -8.14 9.79
N GLY A 93 -5.23 -7.55 10.76
CA GLY A 93 -5.17 -6.11 10.96
C GLY A 93 -4.54 -5.38 9.78
N HIS A 94 -3.40 -5.86 9.29
CA HIS A 94 -2.74 -5.32 8.10
C HIS A 94 -3.66 -5.42 6.88
N THR A 95 -4.26 -6.60 6.66
CA THR A 95 -5.17 -6.83 5.52
C THR A 95 -6.36 -5.90 5.56
N LEU A 96 -6.98 -5.72 6.74
CA LEU A 96 -8.11 -4.80 6.93
C LEU A 96 -7.75 -3.36 6.56
N VAL A 97 -6.60 -2.87 7.04
CA VAL A 97 -6.13 -1.51 6.74
C VAL A 97 -5.78 -1.36 5.27
N ALA A 98 -5.10 -2.34 4.67
CA ALA A 98 -4.75 -2.35 3.26
C ALA A 98 -6.01 -2.27 2.38
N VAL A 99 -7.02 -3.11 2.65
CA VAL A 99 -8.31 -3.09 1.95
C VAL A 99 -9.02 -1.75 2.13
N ALA A 100 -9.10 -1.24 3.36
CA ALA A 100 -9.70 0.07 3.64
C ALA A 100 -9.01 1.20 2.86
N SER A 101 -7.68 1.16 2.75
CA SER A 101 -6.91 2.13 1.98
C SER A 101 -7.30 2.13 0.49
N VAL A 102 -7.46 0.96 -0.12
CA VAL A 102 -7.87 0.81 -1.53
C VAL A 102 -9.29 1.31 -1.74
N LEU A 103 -10.22 0.94 -0.85
CA LEU A 103 -11.63 1.35 -0.90
C LEU A 103 -11.81 2.86 -0.79
N VAL A 104 -10.89 3.56 -0.14
CA VAL A 104 -10.91 5.03 -0.02
C VAL A 104 -10.19 5.69 -1.19
N TRP A 105 -8.99 5.20 -1.51
CA TRP A 105 -8.08 5.87 -2.41
C TRP A 105 -8.46 5.72 -3.88
N VAL A 106 -8.88 4.52 -4.32
CA VAL A 106 -9.25 4.28 -5.73
C VAL A 106 -10.47 5.12 -6.14
N PRO A 107 -11.59 5.12 -5.40
CA PRO A 107 -12.72 5.99 -5.74
C PRO A 107 -12.33 7.47 -5.68
N LEU A 108 -11.50 7.89 -4.73
CA LEU A 108 -11.04 9.26 -4.65
C LEU A 108 -10.25 9.68 -5.89
N ILE A 109 -9.36 8.82 -6.42
CA ILE A 109 -8.66 9.08 -7.69
C ILE A 109 -9.67 9.23 -8.84
N VAL A 110 -10.57 8.25 -9.01
CA VAL A 110 -11.56 8.26 -10.11
C VAL A 110 -12.43 9.51 -10.07
N VAL A 111 -12.96 9.87 -8.89
CA VAL A 111 -13.77 11.08 -8.72
C VAL A 111 -12.95 12.34 -8.93
N SER A 112 -11.69 12.37 -8.47
CA SER A 112 -10.79 13.52 -8.65
C SER A 112 -10.47 13.77 -10.12
N LEU A 113 -10.23 12.72 -10.92
CA LEU A 113 -10.00 12.83 -12.36
C LEU A 113 -11.21 13.37 -13.12
N LYS A 114 -12.43 13.13 -12.63
CA LYS A 114 -13.68 13.63 -13.22
C LYS A 114 -14.01 15.06 -12.76
N ARG A 115 -13.65 15.43 -11.52
CA ARG A 115 -14.08 16.69 -10.89
C ARG A 115 -13.04 17.81 -10.91
N PHE A 116 -11.77 17.50 -11.15
CA PHE A 116 -10.74 18.50 -11.40
C PHE A 116 -10.47 18.60 -12.89
N GLY A 117 -10.32 19.83 -13.39
CA GLY A 117 -10.02 20.09 -14.80
C GLY A 117 -8.62 19.65 -15.22
N ASN A 118 -8.29 19.91 -16.49
CA ASN A 118 -6.95 19.75 -17.03
C ASN A 118 -6.49 21.09 -17.65
N PRO A 119 -5.65 21.90 -16.98
CA PRO A 119 -4.89 21.56 -15.76
C PRO A 119 -5.76 21.52 -14.48
N PRO A 120 -5.36 20.74 -13.45
CA PRO A 120 -6.10 20.63 -12.21
C PRO A 120 -6.04 21.94 -11.41
N VAL A 121 -7.22 22.47 -11.08
CA VAL A 121 -7.40 23.68 -10.27
C VAL A 121 -8.38 23.44 -9.13
N PRO A 122 -8.29 24.17 -8.01
CA PRO A 122 -9.27 24.07 -6.92
C PRO A 122 -10.69 24.38 -7.41
N GLY A 123 -11.67 23.68 -6.84
CA GLY A 123 -13.09 23.88 -7.14
C GLY A 123 -13.98 23.38 -6.00
N ALA A 124 -15.28 23.28 -6.24
CA ALA A 124 -16.26 22.89 -5.22
C ALA A 124 -16.00 21.52 -4.57
N PHE A 125 -15.32 20.61 -5.27
CA PHE A 125 -14.92 19.30 -4.72
C PHE A 125 -13.74 19.36 -3.74
N GLY A 126 -12.99 20.48 -3.71
CA GLY A 126 -11.76 20.64 -2.95
C GLY A 126 -11.85 20.27 -1.46
N PRO A 127 -12.85 20.74 -0.69
CA PRO A 127 -12.99 20.38 0.73
C PRO A 127 -13.15 18.87 0.96
N ARG A 128 -14.01 18.20 0.17
CA ARG A 128 -14.22 16.75 0.27
C ARG A 128 -12.96 15.99 -0.14
N HIS A 129 -12.30 16.41 -1.23
CA HIS A 129 -11.05 15.81 -1.67
C HIS A 129 -9.97 15.89 -0.58
N ARG A 130 -9.83 17.02 0.11
CA ARG A 130 -8.86 17.15 1.21
C ARG A 130 -9.17 16.24 2.39
N PHE A 131 -10.45 16.09 2.75
CA PHE A 131 -10.86 15.19 3.83
C PHE A 131 -10.51 13.73 3.50
N TRP A 132 -11.04 13.22 2.39
CA TRP A 132 -10.81 11.84 1.97
C TRP A 132 -9.35 11.59 1.58
N GLY A 133 -8.64 12.59 1.05
CA GLY A 133 -7.22 12.50 0.71
C GLY A 133 -6.32 12.37 1.94
N ARG A 134 -6.61 13.08 3.03
CA ARG A 134 -5.89 12.89 4.31
C ARG A 134 -6.19 11.54 4.92
N MET A 135 -7.45 11.11 4.88
CA MET A 135 -7.83 9.79 5.38
C MET A 135 -7.17 8.66 4.58
N GLY A 136 -7.18 8.75 3.25
CA GLY A 136 -6.49 7.83 2.36
C GLY A 136 -4.98 7.80 2.62
N MET A 137 -4.35 8.96 2.75
CA MET A 137 -2.92 9.07 3.11
C MET A 137 -2.63 8.38 4.45
N ALA A 138 -3.44 8.60 5.48
CA ALA A 138 -3.28 7.96 6.79
C ALA A 138 -3.42 6.43 6.70
N LEU A 139 -4.43 5.93 5.98
CA LEU A 139 -4.63 4.50 5.77
C LEU A 139 -3.48 3.86 4.99
N MET A 140 -2.98 4.50 3.94
CA MET A 140 -1.84 4.00 3.17
C MET A 140 -0.55 3.97 4.01
N MET A 141 -0.33 5.00 4.84
CA MET A 141 0.80 5.01 5.77
C MET A 141 0.68 3.89 6.81
N LEU A 142 -0.50 3.73 7.42
CA LEU A 142 -0.74 2.66 8.38
C LEU A 142 -0.59 1.27 7.73
N SER A 143 -1.02 1.09 6.49
CA SER A 143 -0.80 -0.13 5.71
C SER A 143 0.69 -0.41 5.54
N GLY A 144 1.50 0.59 5.17
CA GLY A 144 2.95 0.42 5.02
C GLY A 144 3.66 0.10 6.33
N PHE A 145 3.33 0.80 7.41
CA PHE A 145 3.94 0.54 8.72
C PHE A 145 3.50 -0.81 9.33
N SER A 146 2.25 -1.21 9.14
CA SER A 146 1.76 -2.52 9.63
C SER A 146 2.33 -3.71 8.86
N ALA A 147 2.83 -3.50 7.64
CA ALA A 147 3.51 -4.54 6.87
C ALA A 147 4.86 -4.94 7.47
N LEU A 148 5.56 -4.02 8.16
CA LEU A 148 6.88 -4.28 8.76
C LEU A 148 6.86 -5.36 9.84
N PRO A 149 6.00 -5.28 10.89
CA PRO A 149 5.92 -6.36 11.88
C PRO A 149 5.35 -7.65 11.28
N LEU A 150 4.47 -7.57 10.28
CA LEU A 150 4.00 -8.75 9.55
C LEU A 150 5.16 -9.46 8.85
N TYR A 151 6.02 -8.72 8.16
CA TYR A 151 7.18 -9.27 7.50
C TYR A 151 8.15 -9.90 8.51
N TYR A 152 8.44 -9.17 9.59
CA TYR A 152 9.35 -9.63 10.62
C TYR A 152 8.87 -10.95 11.25
N LEU A 153 7.65 -10.97 11.81
CA LEU A 153 7.13 -12.17 12.47
C LEU A 153 6.78 -13.28 11.47
N GLY A 154 6.38 -12.92 10.26
CA GLY A 154 5.97 -13.87 9.24
C GLY A 154 7.16 -14.58 8.59
N PHE A 155 8.29 -13.91 8.40
CA PHE A 155 9.35 -14.36 7.50
C PHE A 155 10.77 -14.27 8.05
N VAL A 156 11.07 -13.45 9.05
CA VAL A 156 12.40 -13.45 9.67
C VAL A 156 12.54 -14.70 10.56
N LYS A 157 13.76 -15.25 10.60
CA LYS A 157 14.09 -16.48 11.34
C LYS A 157 14.09 -16.26 12.85
#